data_AF-A0A2E0SWP7-F1
#
_entry.id   AF-A0A2E0SWP7-F1
#
_cell.length_a   1.000
_cell.length_b   1.000
_cell.length_c   1.000
_cell.angle_alpha   90.00
_cell.angle_beta   90.00
_cell.angle_gamma   90.00
#
_symmetry.space_group_name_H-M   'P 1'
#
loop_
_entity.id
_entity.type
_entity.pdbx_description
1 polymer ?
#
loop_
_entity_poly.entity_id
_entity_poly.type
_entity_poly.pdbx_seq_one_letter_code
_entity_poly.pdbx_strand_id
1 'polypeptide(L)'
;MLGSSRLATVLVGFGLTASVGVLSGCAAPSPDAAVDDATVIVVEQADGASDSDESTDGLLDPCALATAEEIAEIFGTPFSEGVPEETDVAGTVSCGWQNADGASLPTASVTVEFGIEQAEQKRTVAEALGEVADVEIAGAADAFTYLYGEVVQMVVGEYLVTVNTAGTDAADGSPYSTALAALVAPRL
;
A
#
# COMPACT_ATOMS: atom_id res chain seq x y z
N MET A 1 25.72 33.34 37.28
CA MET A 1 26.70 33.05 36.20
C MET A 1 25.92 32.28 35.14
N LEU A 2 25.15 32.92 34.23
CA LEU A 2 25.50 33.67 33.01
C LEU A 2 26.34 32.86 32.01
N GLY A 3 25.75 32.64 30.81
CA GLY A 3 26.32 32.00 29.63
C GLY A 3 25.27 31.12 28.94
N SER A 4 24.23 31.63 28.25
CA SER A 4 24.16 32.50 27.05
C SER A 4 24.79 31.92 25.78
N SER A 5 23.97 31.92 24.70
CA SER A 5 24.30 31.86 23.26
C SER A 5 24.31 30.47 22.61
N ARG A 6 23.66 30.19 21.46
CA ARG A 6 22.98 31.02 20.45
C ARG A 6 22.02 30.13 19.63
N LEU A 7 20.80 30.59 19.43
CA LEU A 7 19.91 30.19 18.34
C LEU A 7 20.47 30.74 17.02
N ALA A 8 20.60 29.90 16.01
CA ALA A 8 20.90 30.32 14.65
C ALA A 8 19.66 30.10 13.78
N THR A 9 18.81 31.11 13.74
CA THR A 9 17.78 31.30 12.72
C THR A 9 18.46 31.64 11.40
N VAL A 10 18.30 30.82 10.37
CA VAL A 10 18.62 31.19 8.99
C VAL A 10 17.31 31.38 8.24
N LEU A 11 16.93 32.65 8.10
CA LEU A 11 15.89 33.14 7.21
C LEU A 11 16.55 33.53 5.89
N VAL A 12 16.26 32.79 4.82
CA VAL A 12 16.47 33.18 3.43
C VAL A 12 15.16 32.80 2.75
N GLY A 13 14.37 33.66 2.12
CA GLY A 13 14.67 34.88 1.38
C GLY A 13 13.98 34.73 0.03
N PHE A 14 12.84 35.40 -0.11
CA PHE A 14 11.93 35.53 -1.25
C PHE A 14 12.48 35.24 -2.65
N GLY A 15 11.73 34.45 -3.44
CA GLY A 15 11.83 34.38 -4.90
C GLY A 15 10.43 34.24 -5.52
N LEU A 16 9.80 35.38 -5.81
CA LEU A 16 8.48 35.50 -6.43
C LEU A 16 8.70 35.77 -7.92
N THR A 17 8.35 34.83 -8.78
CA THR A 17 8.24 35.06 -10.24
C THR A 17 6.95 34.46 -10.77
N ALA A 18 5.99 35.34 -11.02
CA ALA A 18 4.78 35.06 -11.77
C ALA A 18 5.09 35.10 -13.27
N SER A 19 4.65 34.08 -14.01
CA SER A 19 4.64 34.08 -15.48
C SER A 19 3.20 33.91 -15.96
N VAL A 20 2.62 35.01 -16.43
CA VAL A 20 1.31 35.05 -17.10
C VAL A 20 1.54 34.64 -18.56
N GLY A 21 1.03 33.46 -18.94
CA GLY A 21 1.00 32.96 -20.32
C GLY A 21 -0.35 33.25 -20.97
N VAL A 22 -0.30 33.84 -22.16
CA VAL A 22 -1.39 34.55 -22.83
C VAL A 22 -2.33 33.58 -23.58
N LEU A 23 -3.63 33.87 -23.51
CA LEU A 23 -4.73 33.30 -24.28
C LEU A 23 -4.46 33.32 -25.79
N SER A 24 -4.65 32.20 -26.49
CA SER A 24 -4.95 32.22 -27.92
C SER A 24 -5.58 30.90 -28.40
N GLY A 25 -6.83 30.97 -28.88
CA GLY A 25 -7.27 30.12 -29.98
C GLY A 25 -8.33 29.03 -29.72
N CYS A 26 -9.45 29.31 -29.03
CA CYS A 26 -10.68 28.54 -29.30
C CYS A 26 -11.29 29.04 -30.61
N ALA A 27 -11.03 28.33 -31.71
CA ALA A 27 -11.80 28.46 -32.93
C ALA A 27 -13.12 27.69 -32.74
N ALA A 28 -14.20 28.44 -32.53
CA ALA A 28 -15.56 27.92 -32.62
C ALA A 28 -15.96 27.77 -34.09
N PRO A 29 -16.59 26.65 -34.48
CA PRO A 29 -17.62 26.68 -35.49
C PRO A 29 -18.99 26.70 -34.81
N SER A 30 -19.79 27.68 -35.18
CA SER A 30 -21.26 27.70 -35.03
C SER A 30 -21.85 27.99 -36.42
N PRO A 31 -23.17 27.83 -36.61
CA PRO A 31 -23.91 26.58 -36.73
C PRO A 31 -24.60 26.51 -38.11
N ASP A 32 -25.14 25.36 -38.54
CA ASP A 32 -26.42 25.39 -39.28
C ASP A 32 -27.08 24.00 -39.42
N ALA A 33 -28.38 24.01 -39.12
CA ALA A 33 -29.47 23.14 -39.59
C ALA A 33 -29.39 21.60 -39.30
N ALA A 34 -30.45 20.87 -38.97
CA ALA A 34 -31.88 21.12 -38.85
C ALA A 34 -32.50 20.02 -37.94
N VAL A 35 -33.72 20.32 -37.48
CA VAL A 35 -34.73 19.41 -36.91
C VAL A 35 -34.81 18.03 -37.58
N ASP A 36 -34.96 16.95 -36.81
CA ASP A 36 -36.24 16.28 -36.56
C ASP A 36 -36.05 14.84 -36.02
N ASP A 37 -37.09 14.39 -35.33
CA ASP A 37 -37.41 13.03 -34.89
C ASP A 37 -36.87 12.54 -33.53
N ALA A 38 -37.75 12.69 -32.55
CA ALA A 38 -37.69 12.09 -31.23
C ALA A 38 -37.84 10.56 -31.34
N THR A 39 -36.72 9.86 -31.43
CA THR A 39 -36.64 8.46 -31.03
C THR A 39 -36.07 8.38 -29.62
N VAL A 40 -36.95 8.19 -28.64
CA VAL A 40 -36.57 7.83 -27.27
C VAL A 40 -35.92 6.45 -27.32
N ILE A 41 -34.60 6.40 -27.42
CA ILE A 41 -33.84 5.20 -27.10
C ILE A 41 -33.67 5.19 -25.59
N VAL A 42 -34.46 4.34 -24.92
CA VAL A 42 -34.17 3.92 -23.55
C VAL A 42 -32.92 3.05 -23.64
N VAL A 43 -31.75 3.67 -23.46
CA VAL A 43 -30.54 2.92 -23.13
C VAL A 43 -30.60 2.74 -21.62
N GLU A 44 -30.89 1.52 -21.17
CA GLU A 44 -30.70 1.12 -19.78
C GLU A 44 -29.29 1.54 -19.37
N GLN A 45 -29.23 2.40 -18.36
CA GLN A 45 -28.01 2.81 -17.70
C GLN A 45 -27.46 1.56 -17.01
N ALA A 46 -26.61 0.82 -17.71
CA ALA A 46 -25.70 -0.10 -17.06
C ALA A 46 -24.76 0.78 -16.23
N ASP A 47 -24.94 0.71 -14.91
CA ASP A 47 -23.95 1.15 -13.93
C ASP A 47 -22.57 0.70 -14.41
N GLY A 48 -21.77 1.67 -14.82
CA GLY A 48 -20.35 1.48 -15.04
C GLY A 48 -19.69 1.34 -13.68
N ALA A 49 -19.90 0.19 -13.03
CA ALA A 49 -18.88 -0.35 -12.16
C ALA A 49 -17.64 -0.51 -13.05
N SER A 50 -16.59 0.24 -12.74
CA SER A 50 -15.25 -0.15 -13.13
C SER A 50 -14.93 -1.42 -12.34
N ASP A 51 -15.53 -2.53 -12.77
CA ASP A 51 -15.02 -3.86 -12.48
C ASP A 51 -13.70 -3.95 -13.26
N SER A 52 -12.63 -3.53 -12.59
CA SER A 52 -11.29 -4.08 -12.82
C SER A 52 -11.28 -5.52 -12.28
N ASP A 53 -12.20 -6.35 -12.78
CA ASP A 53 -12.13 -7.79 -12.69
C ASP A 53 -11.27 -8.24 -13.88
N GLU A 54 -9.96 -7.95 -13.80
CA GLU A 54 -9.01 -8.93 -14.31
C GLU A 54 -9.06 -10.07 -13.30
N SER A 55 -10.06 -10.94 -13.46
CA SER A 55 -10.27 -12.05 -12.55
C SER A 55 -9.02 -12.92 -12.60
N THR A 56 -8.23 -12.83 -11.54
CA THR A 56 -7.34 -13.87 -11.04
C THR A 56 -8.17 -15.08 -10.63
N ASP A 57 -8.98 -15.62 -11.55
CA ASP A 57 -9.84 -16.76 -11.34
C ASP A 57 -8.95 -17.99 -11.07
N GLY A 58 -8.57 -18.15 -9.79
CA GLY A 58 -7.64 -19.15 -9.28
C GLY A 58 -6.37 -18.64 -8.59
N LEU A 59 -6.04 -17.34 -8.62
CA LEU A 59 -4.94 -16.77 -7.81
C LEU A 59 -5.53 -16.17 -6.53
N LEU A 60 -4.86 -16.41 -5.40
CA LEU A 60 -5.16 -15.79 -4.12
C LEU A 60 -5.33 -14.27 -4.28
N ASP A 61 -6.41 -13.70 -3.75
CA ASP A 61 -6.57 -12.25 -3.63
C ASP A 61 -5.88 -11.76 -2.34
N PRO A 62 -4.75 -11.04 -2.43
CA PRO A 62 -4.05 -10.54 -1.25
C PRO A 62 -4.83 -9.47 -0.48
N CYS A 63 -5.75 -8.74 -1.14
CA CYS A 63 -6.55 -7.72 -0.47
C CYS A 63 -7.67 -8.31 0.37
N ALA A 64 -8.15 -9.51 0.03
CA ALA A 64 -9.10 -10.26 0.85
C ALA A 64 -8.47 -10.81 2.16
N LEU A 65 -7.15 -10.77 2.31
CA LEU A 65 -6.45 -11.27 3.50
C LEU A 65 -6.62 -10.39 4.73
N ALA A 66 -6.95 -9.11 4.57
CA ALA A 66 -7.20 -8.18 5.67
C ALA A 66 -8.14 -7.06 5.23
N THR A 67 -9.12 -6.73 6.05
CA THR A 67 -9.98 -5.56 5.78
C THR A 67 -9.33 -4.28 6.32
N ALA A 68 -9.75 -3.13 5.77
CA ALA A 68 -9.32 -1.84 6.30
C ALA A 68 -9.68 -1.65 7.79
N GLU A 69 -10.82 -2.19 8.22
CA GLU A 69 -11.28 -2.12 9.61
C GLU A 69 -10.37 -2.92 10.56
N GLU A 70 -9.93 -4.11 10.15
CA GLU A 70 -9.02 -4.94 10.95
C GLU A 70 -7.64 -4.30 11.06
N ILE A 71 -7.14 -3.72 9.96
CA ILE A 71 -5.88 -2.96 9.98
C ILE A 71 -6.03 -1.72 10.85
N ALA A 72 -7.16 -1.01 10.77
CA ALA A 72 -7.41 0.14 11.62
C ALA A 72 -7.42 -0.22 13.11
N GLU A 73 -7.91 -1.40 13.48
CA GLU A 73 -7.85 -1.91 14.86
C GLU A 73 -6.40 -2.13 15.32
N ILE A 74 -5.55 -2.71 14.46
CA ILE A 74 -4.13 -2.96 14.76
C ILE A 74 -3.37 -1.64 14.95
N PHE A 75 -3.61 -0.66 14.07
CA PHE A 75 -2.84 0.59 14.05
C PHE A 75 -3.44 1.71 14.91
N GLY A 76 -4.71 1.59 15.32
CA GLY A 76 -5.43 2.61 16.08
C GLY A 76 -5.78 3.87 15.29
N THR A 77 -5.77 3.80 13.95
CA THR A 77 -6.04 4.91 13.03
C THR A 77 -6.79 4.37 11.80
N PRO A 78 -7.67 5.15 11.15
CA PRO A 78 -8.40 4.65 9.99
C PRO A 78 -7.49 4.40 8.77
N PHE A 79 -7.81 3.33 8.05
CA PHE A 79 -7.18 2.96 6.78
C PHE A 79 -8.22 2.96 5.65
N SER A 80 -7.75 3.19 4.42
CA SER A 80 -8.52 2.95 3.20
C SER A 80 -8.55 1.46 2.86
N GLU A 81 -9.52 1.05 2.05
CA GLU A 81 -9.55 -0.30 1.48
C GLU A 81 -8.25 -0.62 0.74
N GLY A 82 -7.90 -1.91 0.78
CA GLY A 82 -6.69 -2.44 0.17
C GLY A 82 -6.71 -2.24 -1.34
N VAL A 83 -5.57 -1.84 -1.88
CA VAL A 83 -5.37 -1.69 -3.33
C VAL A 83 -4.31 -2.71 -3.77
N PRO A 84 -4.60 -3.54 -4.79
CA PRO A 84 -3.59 -4.43 -5.36
C PRO A 84 -2.38 -3.62 -5.85
N GLU A 85 -1.19 -4.10 -5.52
CA GLU A 85 0.06 -3.48 -5.98
C GLU A 85 0.63 -4.28 -7.14
N GLU A 86 1.05 -3.58 -8.20
CA GLU A 86 1.70 -4.21 -9.34
C GLU A 86 3.07 -4.77 -8.93
N THR A 87 3.37 -5.99 -9.37
CA THR A 87 4.65 -6.65 -9.15
C THR A 87 5.18 -7.24 -10.46
N ASP A 88 6.46 -7.01 -10.73
CA ASP A 88 7.16 -7.56 -11.90
C ASP A 88 7.63 -9.00 -11.67
N VAL A 89 7.44 -9.54 -10.46
CA VAL A 89 7.88 -10.88 -10.08
C VAL A 89 6.78 -11.88 -10.38
N ALA A 90 7.09 -12.86 -11.24
CA ALA A 90 6.15 -13.91 -11.59
C ALA A 90 5.83 -14.78 -10.36
N GLY A 91 4.54 -15.04 -10.14
CA GLY A 91 4.10 -15.76 -8.94
C GLY A 91 4.21 -14.90 -7.70
N THR A 92 3.90 -13.61 -7.80
CA THR A 92 3.78 -12.72 -6.66
C THR A 92 2.48 -11.95 -6.76
N VAL A 93 1.78 -11.79 -5.64
CA VAL A 93 0.63 -10.89 -5.52
C VAL A 93 0.82 -10.02 -4.28
N SER A 94 0.44 -8.75 -4.34
CA SER A 94 0.57 -7.83 -3.21
C SER A 94 -0.66 -6.95 -3.06
N CYS A 95 -0.97 -6.60 -1.83
CA CYS A 95 -1.97 -5.59 -1.50
C CYS A 95 -1.39 -4.58 -0.52
N GLY A 96 -1.70 -3.30 -0.74
CA GLY A 96 -1.30 -2.20 0.11
C GLY A 96 -2.49 -1.44 0.69
N TRP A 97 -2.39 -1.05 1.95
CA TRP A 97 -3.34 -0.20 2.65
C TRP A 97 -2.65 1.08 3.11
N GLN A 98 -3.37 2.20 3.00
CA GLN A 98 -2.89 3.53 3.36
C GLN A 98 -3.83 4.19 4.35
N ASN A 99 -3.30 5.15 5.13
CA ASN A 99 -4.09 5.96 6.05
C ASN A 99 -5.27 6.65 5.32
N ALA A 100 -6.48 6.57 5.89
CA ALA A 100 -7.70 7.09 5.28
C ALA A 100 -7.78 8.63 5.25
N ASP A 101 -7.05 9.31 6.13
CA ASP A 101 -7.04 10.77 6.24
C ASP A 101 -6.15 11.43 5.16
N GLY A 102 -5.58 10.62 4.26
CA GLY A 102 -4.69 11.07 3.18
C GLY A 102 -3.26 11.36 3.63
N ALA A 103 -2.93 11.02 4.88
CA ALA A 103 -1.54 11.04 5.35
C ALA A 103 -0.74 9.94 4.67
N SER A 104 0.55 10.20 4.38
CA SER A 104 1.42 9.20 3.75
C SER A 104 1.78 8.02 4.66
N LEU A 105 1.55 8.15 5.97
CA LEU A 105 1.84 7.15 6.98
C LEU A 105 0.72 7.16 8.04
N PRO A 106 0.50 6.03 8.74
CA PRO A 106 1.13 4.73 8.52
C PRO A 106 0.65 4.02 7.24
N THR A 107 1.43 3.03 6.79
CA THR A 107 1.07 2.13 5.68
C THR A 107 1.26 0.68 6.10
N ALA A 108 0.52 -0.21 5.44
CA ALA A 108 0.66 -1.65 5.58
C ALA A 108 0.62 -2.30 4.20
N SER A 109 1.39 -3.36 3.98
CA SER A 109 1.27 -4.19 2.80
C SER A 109 1.53 -5.66 3.10
N VAL A 110 0.91 -6.52 2.28
CA VAL A 110 1.06 -7.96 2.35
C VAL A 110 1.38 -8.45 0.95
N THR A 111 2.54 -9.07 0.82
CA THR A 111 3.01 -9.71 -0.41
C THR A 111 3.04 -11.22 -0.21
N VAL A 112 2.49 -11.96 -1.17
CA VAL A 112 2.47 -13.42 -1.18
C VAL A 112 3.17 -13.93 -2.43
N GLU A 113 4.16 -14.79 -2.25
CA GLU A 113 4.97 -15.36 -3.32
C GLU A 113 4.75 -16.88 -3.42
N PHE A 114 4.66 -17.38 -4.66
CA PHE A 114 4.41 -18.78 -5.01
C PHE A 114 5.67 -19.42 -5.60
N GLY A 115 5.90 -20.70 -5.30
CA GLY A 115 6.94 -21.49 -5.98
C GLY A 115 8.40 -21.11 -5.65
N ILE A 116 8.60 -20.41 -4.53
CA ILE A 116 9.93 -19.98 -4.06
C ILE A 116 10.52 -21.06 -3.14
N GLU A 117 11.84 -21.26 -3.21
CA GLU A 117 12.55 -22.08 -2.23
C GLU A 117 12.64 -21.37 -0.87
N GLN A 118 11.70 -21.72 0.00
CA GLN A 118 11.48 -21.07 1.30
C GLN A 118 12.66 -21.26 2.27
N ALA A 119 13.39 -22.38 2.14
CA ALA A 119 14.40 -22.84 3.11
C ALA A 119 15.65 -21.94 3.22
N GLU A 120 15.87 -20.98 2.32
CA GLU A 120 17.07 -20.13 2.32
C GLU A 120 16.78 -18.63 2.52
N GLN A 121 15.52 -18.24 2.64
CA GLN A 121 15.16 -16.82 2.63
C GLN A 121 15.70 -16.07 3.84
N LYS A 122 15.51 -16.62 5.05
CA LYS A 122 16.04 -16.01 6.27
C LYS A 122 17.56 -15.78 6.22
N ARG A 123 18.33 -16.76 5.71
CA ARG A 123 19.79 -16.64 5.56
C ARG A 123 20.13 -15.52 4.59
N THR A 124 19.46 -15.49 3.43
CA THR A 124 19.67 -14.50 2.39
C THR A 124 19.37 -13.08 2.89
N VAL A 125 18.26 -12.90 3.60
CA VAL A 125 17.88 -11.62 4.21
C VAL A 125 18.89 -11.20 5.28
N ALA A 126 19.32 -12.12 6.15
CA ALA A 126 20.30 -11.81 7.18
C ALA A 126 21.68 -11.43 6.58
N GLU A 127 22.11 -12.08 5.50
CA GLU A 127 23.34 -11.74 4.79
C GLU A 127 23.27 -10.37 4.10
N ALA A 128 22.09 -9.99 3.59
CA ALA A 128 21.90 -8.75 2.85
C ALA A 128 21.61 -7.53 3.75
N LEU A 129 20.77 -7.69 4.77
CA LEU A 129 20.22 -6.62 5.59
C LEU A 129 20.74 -6.62 7.04
N GLY A 130 21.44 -7.69 7.44
CA GLY A 130 22.06 -7.80 8.77
C GLY A 130 21.18 -8.55 9.77
N GLU A 131 20.93 -7.94 10.92
CA GLU A 131 20.25 -8.62 12.02
C GLU A 131 18.78 -8.91 11.68
N VAL A 132 18.39 -10.16 11.90
CA VAL A 132 17.00 -10.64 11.84
C VAL A 132 16.66 -11.26 13.19
N ALA A 133 15.40 -11.18 13.60
CA ALA A 133 14.92 -11.77 14.85
C ALA A 133 13.80 -12.78 14.57
N ASP A 134 13.88 -13.96 15.20
CA ASP A 134 12.80 -14.94 15.15
C ASP A 134 11.55 -14.42 15.85
N VAL A 135 10.39 -14.67 15.25
CA VAL A 135 9.07 -14.38 15.82
C VAL A 135 8.18 -15.60 15.68
N GLU A 136 7.27 -15.81 16.63
CA GLU A 136 6.30 -16.91 16.52
C GLU A 136 4.96 -16.39 16.02
N ILE A 137 4.50 -16.92 14.88
CA ILE A 137 3.19 -16.63 14.29
C ILE A 137 2.43 -17.95 14.18
N ALA A 138 1.22 -17.99 14.74
CA ALA A 138 0.41 -19.20 14.71
C ALA A 138 0.04 -19.59 13.27
N GLY A 139 0.29 -20.86 12.91
CA GLY A 139 0.03 -21.37 11.57
C GLY A 139 1.15 -21.09 10.55
N ALA A 140 2.20 -20.37 10.95
CA ALA A 140 3.35 -20.11 10.09
C ALA A 140 4.61 -20.85 10.57
N ALA A 141 5.49 -21.17 9.64
CA ALA A 141 6.83 -21.68 9.87
C ALA A 141 7.87 -20.61 9.54
N ASP A 142 9.07 -20.76 10.10
CA ASP A 142 10.25 -19.93 9.78
C ASP A 142 9.97 -18.42 9.79
N ALA A 143 9.12 -17.97 10.72
CA ALA A 143 8.74 -16.57 10.82
C ALA A 143 9.86 -15.75 11.47
N PHE A 144 10.25 -14.65 10.83
CA PHE A 144 11.26 -13.75 11.34
C PHE A 144 10.94 -12.31 10.95
N THR A 145 11.52 -11.37 11.70
CA THR A 145 11.39 -9.94 11.44
C THR A 145 12.74 -9.29 11.18
N TYR A 146 12.72 -8.20 10.42
CA TYR A 146 13.88 -7.39 10.06
C TYR A 146 13.46 -5.93 9.83
N LEU A 147 14.43 -5.04 9.56
CA LEU A 147 14.22 -3.58 9.48
C LEU A 147 13.53 -3.02 10.74
N TYR A 148 14.13 -3.24 11.91
CA TYR A 148 13.59 -2.71 13.19
C TYR A 148 12.14 -3.14 13.47
N GLY A 149 11.78 -4.36 13.05
CA GLY A 149 10.45 -4.90 13.28
C GLY A 149 9.42 -4.54 12.22
N GLU A 150 9.75 -3.68 11.25
CA GLU A 150 8.77 -3.19 10.27
C GLU A 150 8.29 -4.28 9.31
N VAL A 151 9.13 -5.28 9.07
CA VAL A 151 8.82 -6.38 8.14
C VAL A 151 8.84 -7.71 8.85
N VAL A 152 7.80 -8.52 8.64
CA VAL A 152 7.75 -9.94 9.01
C VAL A 152 7.71 -10.76 7.74
N GLN A 153 8.60 -11.74 7.64
CA GLN A 153 8.53 -12.74 6.60
C GLN A 153 8.29 -14.11 7.23
N MET A 154 7.42 -14.91 6.62
CA MET A 154 7.01 -16.20 7.16
C MET A 154 6.56 -17.16 6.06
N VAL A 155 6.57 -18.45 6.38
CA VAL A 155 6.10 -19.52 5.52
C VAL A 155 4.71 -19.97 5.99
N VAL A 156 3.71 -19.91 5.11
CA VAL A 156 2.37 -20.45 5.40
C VAL A 156 1.99 -21.44 4.31
N GLY A 157 1.98 -22.73 4.65
CA GLY A 157 1.77 -23.80 3.67
C GLY A 157 2.86 -23.79 2.59
N GLU A 158 2.46 -23.49 1.35
CA GLU A 158 3.36 -23.38 0.19
C GLU A 158 3.74 -21.93 -0.16
N TYR A 159 3.29 -20.96 0.62
CA TYR A 159 3.45 -19.54 0.38
C TYR A 159 4.54 -18.92 1.23
N LEU A 160 5.37 -18.11 0.60
CA LEU A 160 6.21 -17.14 1.31
C LEU A 160 5.41 -15.85 1.45
N VAL A 161 5.17 -15.42 2.67
CA VAL A 161 4.38 -14.22 2.98
C VAL A 161 5.31 -13.17 3.57
N THR A 162 5.31 -11.97 3.00
CA THR A 162 6.01 -10.81 3.51
C THR A 162 5.01 -9.75 3.91
N VAL A 163 4.98 -9.39 5.19
CA VAL A 163 4.16 -8.33 5.76
C VAL A 163 5.06 -7.15 6.06
N ASN A 164 4.74 -5.99 5.49
CA ASN A 164 5.50 -4.75 5.70
C ASN A 164 4.59 -3.69 6.31
N THR A 165 5.10 -2.97 7.30
CA THR A 165 4.42 -1.87 7.98
C THR A 165 5.37 -0.70 8.09
N ALA A 166 4.88 0.53 7.92
CA ALA A 166 5.74 1.71 8.01
C ALA A 166 5.05 2.85 8.75
N GLY A 167 5.88 3.73 9.32
CA GLY A 167 5.43 5.00 9.92
C GLY A 167 4.63 4.84 11.20
N THR A 168 4.95 3.80 11.97
CA THR A 168 4.38 3.61 13.30
C THR A 168 5.17 4.44 14.30
N ASP A 169 4.51 5.09 15.25
CA ASP A 169 5.18 5.88 16.31
C ASP A 169 5.94 5.00 17.32
N ALA A 170 5.89 3.68 17.17
CA ALA A 170 6.62 2.75 18.00
C ALA A 170 8.11 2.80 17.65
N ALA A 171 8.95 2.81 18.69
CA ALA A 171 10.40 2.70 18.54
C ALA A 171 10.85 1.35 17.94
N ASP A 172 9.91 0.42 17.76
CA ASP A 172 10.06 -0.91 17.18
C ASP A 172 8.75 -1.20 16.42
N GLY A 173 8.83 -1.44 15.11
CA GLY A 173 7.67 -1.72 14.25
C GLY A 173 7.07 -3.12 14.45
N SER A 174 7.79 -4.00 15.18
CA SER A 174 7.46 -5.41 15.40
C SER A 174 6.01 -5.68 15.84
N PRO A 175 5.41 -4.96 16.80
CA PRO A 175 4.04 -5.26 17.24
C PRO A 175 3.00 -5.11 16.12
N TYR A 176 3.17 -4.16 15.19
CA TYR A 176 2.20 -3.95 14.10
C TYR A 176 2.36 -4.99 13.00
N SER A 177 3.60 -5.24 12.57
CA SER A 177 3.89 -6.25 11.55
C SER A 177 3.56 -7.67 12.02
N THR A 178 3.85 -8.00 13.29
CA THR A 178 3.50 -9.32 13.87
C THR A 178 2.00 -9.47 14.08
N ALA A 179 1.28 -8.42 14.48
CA ALA A 179 -0.18 -8.46 14.58
C ALA A 179 -0.84 -8.66 13.21
N LEU A 180 -0.37 -7.95 12.18
CA LEU A 180 -0.85 -8.12 10.81
C LEU A 180 -0.50 -9.50 10.26
N ALA A 181 0.72 -10.00 10.52
CA ALA A 181 1.11 -11.37 10.16
C ALA A 181 0.20 -12.42 10.83
N ALA A 182 -0.12 -12.26 12.10
CA ALA A 182 -1.03 -13.15 12.82
C ALA A 182 -2.49 -13.08 12.31
N LEU A 183 -2.90 -11.94 11.75
CA LEU A 183 -4.21 -11.77 11.11
C LEU A 183 -4.29 -12.53 9.78
N VAL A 184 -3.25 -12.44 8.94
CA VAL A 184 -3.27 -12.99 7.58
C VAL A 184 -2.92 -14.47 7.50
N ALA A 185 -2.01 -14.95 8.36
CA ALA A 185 -1.56 -16.35 8.34
C ALA A 185 -2.70 -17.39 8.37
N PRO A 186 -3.75 -17.29 9.20
CA PRO A 186 -4.82 -18.29 9.22
C PRO A 186 -5.78 -18.25 8.00
N ARG A 187 -5.58 -17.30 7.07
CA ARG A 187 -6.42 -17.10 5.87
C ARG A 187 -5.78 -17.66 4.61
N LEU A 188 -4.59 -18.25 4.74
CA LEU A 188 -3.77 -18.88 3.72
C LEU A 188 -3.71 -20.39 3.96
#